data_AF-A0A9N9C917-F1
#
_entry.id   AF-A0A9N9C917-F1
#
_cell.length_a   1.000
_cell.length_b   1.000
_cell.length_c   1.000
_cell.angle_alpha   90.00
_cell.angle_beta   90.00
_cell.angle_gamma   90.00
#
_symmetry.space_group_name_H-M   'P 1'
#
loop_
_entity.id
_entity.type
_entity.pdbx_description
1 polymer ?
#
loop_
_entity_poly.entity_id
_entity_poly.type
_entity_poly.pdbx_seq_one_letter_code
_entity_poly.pdbx_strand_id
1 'polypeptide(L)'
;MGWKPGLKRIYFPNIIFRLIRTPSLPPNKVAFRIPTNVNKLDIKDYLTHIYKLEVVDVRTMVYAAELQKYSNKYRPSYKKAIVTLSEDFNYPPTPSDSKYSIELFQENRKSQLRKLAGWKSRPIRVIMKQQENQNLNEDKVVEKENKDG
;
A
#
# COMPACT_ATOMS: atom_id res chain seq x y z
N MET A 1 25.65 -25.47 -11.34
CA MET A 1 25.24 -25.08 -12.71
C MET A 1 24.27 -23.91 -12.60
N GLY A 2 24.68 -22.71 -13.01
CA GLY A 2 23.90 -21.48 -12.83
C GLY A 2 22.79 -21.30 -13.88
N TRP A 3 21.85 -20.39 -13.61
CA TRP A 3 20.83 -20.01 -14.58
C TRP A 3 21.44 -19.19 -15.72
N LYS A 4 20.90 -19.32 -16.94
CA LYS A 4 21.41 -18.65 -18.15
C LYS A 4 20.56 -17.42 -18.49
N PRO A 5 21.16 -16.23 -18.67
CA PRO A 5 20.42 -15.04 -19.11
C PRO A 5 19.94 -15.19 -20.55
N GLY A 6 18.91 -14.43 -20.90
CA GLY A 6 18.36 -14.40 -22.26
C GLY A 6 19.32 -13.77 -23.27
N LEU A 7 19.13 -14.09 -24.56
CA LEU A 7 19.93 -13.51 -25.65
C LEU A 7 19.55 -12.06 -25.96
N LYS A 8 18.29 -11.69 -25.73
CA LYS A 8 17.77 -10.35 -26.03
C LYS A 8 18.21 -9.37 -24.94
N ARG A 9 19.04 -8.41 -25.32
CA ARG A 9 19.53 -7.35 -24.44
C ARG A 9 18.53 -6.20 -24.40
N ILE A 10 18.14 -5.78 -23.20
CA ILE A 10 17.28 -4.61 -22.96
C ILE A 10 18.08 -3.62 -22.13
N TYR A 11 18.49 -2.51 -22.75
CA TYR A 11 19.36 -1.51 -22.10
C TYR A 11 18.58 -0.58 -21.16
N PHE A 12 17.35 -0.21 -21.54
CA PHE A 12 16.52 0.74 -20.81
C PHE A 12 15.12 0.16 -20.56
N PRO A 13 14.96 -0.70 -19.54
CA PRO A 13 13.67 -1.30 -19.24
C PRO A 13 12.69 -0.27 -18.65
N ASN A 14 11.55 -0.06 -19.30
CA ASN A 14 10.46 0.79 -18.80
C ASN A 14 9.41 -0.05 -18.07
N ILE A 15 9.76 -0.57 -16.89
CA ILE A 15 8.88 -1.42 -16.07
C ILE A 15 8.91 -0.99 -14.61
N ILE A 16 7.76 -1.08 -13.94
CA ILE A 16 7.61 -0.65 -12.56
C ILE A 16 7.43 -1.88 -11.67
N PHE A 17 8.41 -2.11 -10.80
CA PHE A 17 8.31 -3.11 -9.73
C PHE A 17 7.90 -2.41 -8.45
N ARG A 18 6.78 -2.84 -7.85
CA ARG A 18 6.33 -2.30 -6.55
C ARG A 18 6.47 -3.37 -5.49
N LEU A 19 7.36 -3.15 -4.53
CA LEU A 19 7.50 -4.00 -3.36
C LEU A 19 6.22 -3.90 -2.48
N ILE A 20 5.63 -5.04 -2.11
CA ILE A 20 4.43 -5.10 -1.26
C ILE A 20 4.77 -5.78 0.06
N ARG A 21 4.53 -5.06 1.17
CA ARG A 21 4.64 -5.61 2.51
C ARG A 21 3.64 -6.77 2.69
N THR A 22 4.16 -7.97 2.93
CA THR A 22 3.35 -9.19 3.11
C THR A 22 3.82 -9.95 4.36
N PRO A 23 3.31 -9.63 5.55
CA PRO A 23 3.77 -10.26 6.80
C PRO A 23 3.44 -11.75 6.91
N SER A 24 2.53 -12.24 6.06
CA SER A 24 2.19 -13.67 5.98
C SER A 24 3.25 -14.51 5.27
N LEU A 25 4.18 -13.90 4.54
CA LEU A 25 5.24 -14.63 3.85
C LEU A 25 6.43 -14.86 4.79
N PRO A 26 7.16 -15.99 4.63
CA PRO A 26 8.46 -16.19 5.25
C PRO A 26 9.45 -15.05 4.96
N PRO A 27 10.46 -14.81 5.82
CA PRO A 27 11.38 -13.67 5.69
C PRO A 27 12.24 -13.70 4.42
N ASN A 28 12.56 -14.88 3.88
CA ASN A 28 13.24 -15.02 2.59
C ASN A 28 12.33 -14.80 1.37
N LYS A 29 11.01 -14.60 1.56
CA LYS A 29 10.05 -14.42 0.48
C LYS A 29 9.52 -13.01 0.42
N VAL A 30 9.73 -12.39 -0.73
CA VAL A 30 9.32 -11.03 -1.00
C VAL A 30 8.26 -10.98 -2.09
N ALA A 31 7.24 -10.13 -1.93
CA ALA A 31 6.18 -9.97 -2.91
C ALA A 31 6.31 -8.65 -3.68
N PHE A 32 6.18 -8.72 -5.00
CA PHE A 32 6.14 -7.56 -5.90
C PHE A 32 4.83 -7.50 -6.68
N ARG A 33 4.31 -6.29 -6.90
CA ARG A 33 3.33 -6.00 -7.94
C ARG A 33 4.09 -5.60 -9.19
N ILE A 34 3.78 -6.28 -10.29
CA ILE A 34 4.43 -6.09 -11.58
C ILE A 34 3.40 -6.01 -12.70
N PRO A 35 3.77 -5.43 -13.86
CA PRO A 35 2.97 -5.49 -15.07
C PRO A 35 2.70 -6.93 -15.53
N THR A 36 1.56 -7.15 -16.18
CA THR A 36 1.12 -8.49 -16.60
C THR A 36 1.93 -9.07 -17.76
N ASN A 37 2.65 -8.25 -18.53
CA ASN A 37 3.51 -8.67 -19.64
C ASN A 37 4.87 -9.24 -19.19
N VAL A 38 5.29 -9.08 -17.93
CA VAL A 38 6.62 -9.51 -17.47
C VAL A 38 6.66 -11.02 -17.18
N ASN A 39 7.66 -11.74 -17.69
CA ASN A 39 7.83 -13.17 -17.46
C ASN A 39 8.64 -13.51 -16.19
N LYS A 40 8.58 -14.76 -15.72
CA LYS A 40 9.34 -15.23 -14.54
C LYS A 40 10.86 -15.09 -14.72
N LEU A 41 11.35 -15.40 -15.92
CA LEU A 41 12.76 -15.30 -16.27
C LEU A 41 13.21 -13.83 -16.26
N ASP A 42 12.39 -12.92 -16.81
CA ASP A 42 12.67 -11.48 -16.82
C ASP A 42 12.72 -10.90 -15.40
N ILE A 43 11.87 -11.37 -14.49
CA ILE A 43 11.89 -10.95 -13.08
C ILE A 43 13.22 -11.33 -12.43
N LYS A 44 13.66 -12.57 -12.63
CA LYS A 44 14.94 -13.06 -12.10
C LYS A 44 16.09 -12.25 -12.70
N ASP A 45 16.08 -12.03 -14.02
CA ASP A 45 17.08 -11.22 -14.72
C ASP A 45 17.17 -9.80 -14.17
N TYR A 46 16.01 -9.15 -14.04
CA TYR A 46 15.88 -7.76 -13.63
C TYR A 46 16.37 -7.54 -12.20
N LEU A 47 15.94 -8.39 -11.26
CA LEU A 47 16.34 -8.28 -9.85
C LEU A 47 17.83 -8.59 -9.66
N THR A 48 18.39 -9.57 -10.38
CA THR A 48 19.81 -9.90 -10.29
C THR A 48 20.70 -8.85 -10.96
N HIS A 49 20.34 -8.32 -12.13
CA HIS A 49 21.21 -7.37 -12.83
C HIS A 49 21.11 -5.93 -12.31
N ILE A 50 19.90 -5.46 -11.97
CA ILE A 50 19.69 -4.07 -11.54
C ILE A 50 19.86 -3.93 -10.04
N TYR A 51 19.23 -4.81 -9.25
CA TYR A 51 19.24 -4.73 -7.79
C TYR A 51 20.30 -5.62 -7.13
N LYS A 52 21.06 -6.40 -7.91
CA LYS A 52 22.12 -7.30 -7.41
C LYS A 52 21.62 -8.33 -6.38
N LEU A 53 20.37 -8.77 -6.53
CA LEU A 53 19.77 -9.74 -5.63
C LEU A 53 20.03 -11.19 -6.10
N GLU A 54 20.38 -12.05 -5.16
CA GLU A 54 20.44 -13.50 -5.36
C GLU A 54 19.04 -14.11 -5.26
N VAL A 55 18.46 -14.40 -6.42
CA VAL A 55 17.10 -14.96 -6.53
C VAL A 55 17.16 -16.47 -6.74
N VAL A 56 16.59 -17.22 -5.80
CA VAL A 56 16.50 -18.69 -5.85
C VAL A 56 15.35 -19.11 -6.77
N ASP A 57 14.12 -18.70 -6.45
CA ASP A 57 12.89 -19.09 -7.14
C ASP A 57 11.96 -17.89 -7.37
N VAL A 58 11.14 -17.94 -8.42
CA VAL A 58 10.15 -16.92 -8.76
C VAL A 58 8.81 -17.58 -9.06
N ARG A 59 7.79 -17.21 -8.28
CA ARG A 59 6.40 -17.64 -8.47
C ARG A 59 5.54 -16.44 -8.84
N THR A 60 4.66 -16.61 -9.83
CA THR A 60 3.82 -15.51 -10.32
C THR A 60 2.37 -15.92 -10.36
N MET A 61 1.49 -14.98 -10.04
CA MET A 61 0.04 -15.13 -10.09
C MET A 61 -0.55 -13.89 -10.77
N VAL A 62 -1.45 -14.08 -11.73
CA VAL A 62 -2.16 -12.97 -12.37
C VAL A 62 -3.45 -12.70 -11.60
N TYR A 63 -3.63 -11.45 -11.16
CA TYR A 63 -4.85 -10.98 -10.53
C TYR A 63 -5.68 -10.22 -11.56
N ALA A 64 -6.87 -10.76 -11.84
CA ALA A 64 -7.80 -10.18 -12.79
C ALA A 64 -8.31 -8.82 -12.31
N ALA A 65 -8.81 -8.03 -13.27
CA ALA A 65 -9.45 -6.76 -12.99
C ALA A 65 -10.81 -7.02 -12.31
N GLU A 66 -11.04 -6.36 -11.17
CA GLU A 66 -12.31 -6.45 -10.43
C GLU A 66 -13.11 -5.16 -10.58
N LEU A 67 -14.43 -5.29 -10.72
CA LEU A 67 -15.36 -4.14 -10.76
C LEU A 67 -15.37 -3.42 -9.41
N GLN A 68 -15.25 -2.10 -9.40
CA GLN A 68 -15.33 -1.33 -8.16
C GLN A 68 -16.79 -1.20 -7.70
N LYS A 69 -17.07 -1.53 -6.43
CA LYS A 69 -18.44 -1.51 -5.88
C LYS A 69 -19.19 -0.18 -6.03
N TYR A 70 -18.46 0.95 -6.04
CA TYR A 70 -19.04 2.31 -6.05
C TYR A 70 -18.75 3.10 -7.32
N SER A 71 -18.15 2.45 -8.33
CA SER A 71 -17.71 3.08 -9.56
C SER A 71 -17.85 2.05 -10.67
N ASN A 72 -18.47 2.42 -11.80
CA ASN A 72 -18.58 1.52 -12.95
C ASN A 72 -17.25 1.32 -13.70
N LYS A 73 -16.13 1.41 -12.98
CA LYS A 73 -14.75 1.29 -13.46
C LYS A 73 -14.12 0.04 -12.86
N TYR A 74 -13.36 -0.67 -13.69
CA TYR A 74 -12.56 -1.82 -13.25
C TYR A 74 -11.25 -1.36 -12.62
N ARG A 75 -10.81 -2.06 -11.56
CA ARG A 75 -9.43 -1.94 -11.09
C ARG A 75 -8.49 -2.55 -12.13
N PRO A 76 -7.34 -1.94 -12.42
CA PRO A 76 -6.40 -2.52 -13.37
C PRO A 76 -5.89 -3.87 -12.85
N SER A 77 -5.89 -4.86 -13.73
CA SER A 77 -5.26 -6.16 -13.48
C SER A 77 -3.78 -5.98 -13.19
N TYR A 78 -3.21 -6.89 -12.42
CA TYR A 78 -1.79 -6.88 -12.12
C TYR A 78 -1.27 -8.29 -11.95
N LYS A 79 0.04 -8.45 -12.08
CA LYS A 79 0.69 -9.71 -11.75
C LYS A 79 1.38 -9.54 -10.39
N LYS A 80 1.22 -10.52 -9.52
CA LYS A 80 1.96 -10.62 -8.25
C LYS A 80 3.10 -11.60 -8.47
N ALA A 81 4.32 -11.18 -8.16
CA ALA A 81 5.48 -12.05 -8.12
C ALA A 81 5.88 -12.28 -6.67
N ILE A 82 6.05 -13.54 -6.28
CA ILE A 82 6.66 -13.94 -5.01
C ILE A 82 8.04 -14.46 -5.37
N VAL A 83 9.06 -13.82 -4.82
CA VAL A 83 10.46 -14.07 -5.10
C VAL A 83 11.08 -14.65 -3.84
N THR A 84 11.70 -15.81 -3.97
CA THR A 84 12.50 -16.42 -2.89
C THR A 84 13.93 -15.93 -3.06
N LEU A 85 14.43 -15.21 -2.06
CA LEU A 85 15.79 -14.70 -1.97
C LEU A 85 16.71 -15.73 -1.29
N SER A 86 18.00 -15.60 -1.53
CA SER A 86 19.06 -16.34 -0.81
C SER A 86 19.14 -15.88 0.66
N GLU A 87 19.05 -14.56 0.87
CA GLU A 87 19.09 -13.91 2.18
C GLU A 87 17.71 -13.47 2.66
N ASP A 88 17.53 -13.42 3.98
CA ASP A 88 16.31 -12.97 4.62
C ASP A 88 16.14 -11.44 4.53
N PHE A 89 14.90 -11.00 4.35
CA PHE A 89 14.56 -9.58 4.30
C PHE A 89 13.41 -9.25 5.24
N ASN A 90 13.67 -8.36 6.21
CA ASN A 90 12.66 -7.83 7.12
C ASN A 90 12.34 -6.37 6.79
N TYR A 91 11.04 -6.07 6.70
CA TYR A 91 10.59 -4.69 6.48
C TYR A 91 10.85 -3.84 7.73
N PRO A 92 11.26 -2.56 7.56
CA PRO A 92 11.39 -1.65 8.67
C PRO A 92 10.05 -1.51 9.41
N PRO A 93 10.03 -1.24 10.73
CA PRO A 93 8.79 -1.02 11.46
C PRO A 93 7.99 0.14 10.86
N THR A 94 6.67 0.08 10.98
CA THR A 94 5.82 1.19 10.55
C THR A 94 6.11 2.40 11.46
N PRO A 95 6.29 3.61 10.91
CA PRO A 95 6.50 4.80 11.74
C PRO A 95 5.29 5.06 12.65
N SER A 96 5.53 5.42 13.91
CA SER A 96 4.49 5.79 14.89
C SER A 96 3.77 7.08 14.46
N ASP A 97 4.54 8.11 14.14
CA ASP A 97 4.03 9.45 13.82
C ASP A 97 3.84 9.60 12.32
N SER A 98 2.99 8.75 11.74
CA SER A 98 2.67 8.93 10.33
C SER A 98 1.89 10.24 10.18
N LYS A 99 2.49 11.25 9.54
CA LYS A 99 1.80 12.43 8.98
C LYS A 99 0.63 12.07 8.03
N TYR A 100 0.48 10.77 7.74
CA TYR A 100 -0.53 10.13 6.92
C TYR A 100 -1.32 9.10 7.73
N SER A 101 -1.64 9.40 8.99
CA SER A 101 -2.46 8.52 9.82
C SER A 101 -3.79 8.26 9.12
N ILE A 102 -4.37 7.07 9.34
CA ILE A 102 -5.67 6.71 8.77
C ILE A 102 -6.72 7.76 9.15
N GLU A 103 -6.66 8.26 10.39
CA GLU A 103 -7.52 9.35 10.87
C GLU A 103 -7.33 10.64 10.09
N LEU A 104 -6.10 11.14 9.91
CA LEU A 104 -5.85 12.33 9.09
C LEU A 104 -6.38 12.14 7.67
N PHE A 105 -6.22 10.94 7.09
CA PHE A 105 -6.71 10.64 5.75
C PHE A 105 -8.24 10.69 5.69
N GLN A 106 -8.93 10.17 6.71
CA GLN A 106 -10.38 10.24 6.84
C GLN A 106 -10.86 11.68 7.06
N GLU A 107 -10.18 12.45 7.90
CA GLU A 107 -10.51 13.85 8.18
C GLU A 107 -10.31 14.74 6.95
N ASN A 108 -9.19 14.59 6.25
CA ASN A 108 -8.92 15.26 5.00
C ASN A 108 -9.99 14.92 3.96
N ARG A 109 -10.36 13.64 3.82
CA ARG A 109 -11.45 13.23 2.93
C ARG A 109 -12.78 13.86 3.33
N LYS A 110 -13.14 13.86 4.62
CA LYS A 110 -14.36 14.52 5.14
C LYS A 110 -14.33 16.03 4.86
N SER A 111 -13.18 16.68 5.05
CA SER A 111 -12.97 18.11 4.77
C SER A 111 -13.16 18.42 3.29
N GLN A 112 -12.55 17.63 2.40
CA GLN A 112 -12.73 17.75 0.95
C GLN A 112 -14.20 17.56 0.54
N LEU A 113 -14.87 16.53 1.07
CA LEU A 113 -16.30 16.31 0.83
C LEU A 113 -17.17 17.46 1.35
N ARG A 114 -16.83 18.05 2.51
CA ARG A 114 -17.51 19.26 3.04
C ARG A 114 -17.34 20.47 2.12
N LYS A 115 -16.13 20.69 1.59
CA LYS A 115 -15.85 21.76 0.63
C LYS A 115 -16.61 21.57 -0.69
N LEU A 116 -16.70 20.33 -1.18
CA LEU A 116 -17.42 19.97 -2.40
C LEU A 116 -18.95 20.02 -2.24
N ALA A 117 -19.47 19.82 -1.04
CA ALA A 117 -20.93 19.81 -0.77
C ALA A 117 -21.60 21.21 -0.88
N GLY A 118 -20.80 22.27 -1.05
CA GLY A 118 -21.28 23.65 -1.16
C GLY A 118 -21.83 24.22 0.15
N TRP A 119 -22.34 25.46 0.09
CA TRP A 119 -22.93 26.17 1.23
C TRP A 119 -24.37 25.71 1.47
N LYS A 120 -24.59 24.43 1.78
CA LYS A 120 -25.88 23.98 2.30
C LYS A 120 -25.90 24.24 3.80
N SER A 121 -26.93 24.94 4.31
CA SER A 121 -27.10 25.09 5.75
C SER A 121 -27.19 23.70 6.38
N ARG A 122 -26.33 23.43 7.36
CA ARG A 122 -26.43 22.19 8.10
C ARG A 122 -27.73 22.25 8.91
N PRO A 123 -28.55 21.18 8.93
CA PRO A 123 -29.64 21.14 9.89
C PRO A 123 -29.04 21.26 11.29
N ILE A 124 -29.61 22.14 12.13
CA ILE A 124 -29.11 22.53 13.46
C ILE A 124 -28.65 21.33 14.29
N ARG A 125 -29.40 20.22 14.20
CA ARG A 125 -29.10 18.95 14.88
C ARG A 125 -27.69 18.38 14.61
N VAL A 126 -27.15 18.57 13.40
CA VAL A 126 -25.82 18.08 13.02
C VAL A 126 -24.71 18.97 13.60
N ILE A 127 -24.98 20.27 13.76
CA ILE A 127 -24.04 21.21 14.41
C ILE A 127 -23.98 20.92 15.91
N MET A 128 -25.14 20.81 16.57
CA MET A 128 -25.23 20.50 18.00
C MET A 128 -24.52 19.19 18.35
N LYS A 129 -24.74 18.14 17.56
CA LYS A 129 -24.08 16.84 17.76
C LYS A 129 -22.55 16.89 17.57
N GLN A 130 -22.04 17.83 16.76
CA GLN A 130 -20.60 18.01 16.63
C GLN A 130 -20.00 18.74 17.83
N GLN A 131 -20.70 19.75 18.35
CA GLN A 131 -20.30 20.44 19.57
C GLN A 131 -20.30 19.47 20.77
N GLU A 132 -21.34 18.65 20.91
CA GLU A 132 -21.39 17.60 21.93
C GLU A 132 -20.20 16.62 21.81
N ASN A 133 -19.90 16.14 20.61
CA ASN A 133 -18.77 15.23 20.40
C ASN A 133 -17.40 15.88 20.63
N GLN A 134 -17.27 17.19 20.39
CA GLN A 134 -16.06 17.95 20.67
C GLN A 134 -15.84 18.08 22.18
N ASN A 135 -16.88 18.50 22.91
CA ASN A 135 -16.85 18.60 24.36
C ASN A 135 -16.55 17.22 25.00
N LEU A 136 -17.22 16.15 24.55
CA LEU A 136 -16.96 14.79 25.03
C LEU A 136 -15.53 14.29 24.76
N ASN A 137 -14.86 14.80 23.73
CA ASN A 137 -13.46 14.47 23.46
C ASN A 137 -12.51 15.31 24.33
N GLU A 138 -12.82 16.59 24.55
CA GLU A 138 -12.07 17.46 25.46
C GLU A 138 -12.13 16.94 26.90
N ASP A 139 -13.32 16.55 27.38
CA ASP A 139 -13.52 15.93 28.70
C ASP A 139 -12.69 14.65 28.85
N LYS A 140 -12.63 13.81 27.81
CA LYS A 140 -11.82 12.58 27.81
C LYS A 140 -10.31 12.83 27.78
N VAL A 141 -9.86 13.97 27.25
CA VAL A 141 -8.45 14.36 27.28
C VAL A 141 -8.10 14.84 28.68
N VAL A 142 -8.95 15.69 29.28
CA VAL A 142 -8.78 16.19 30.66
C VAL A 142 -8.83 15.04 31.69
N GLU A 143 -9.74 14.07 31.54
CA GLU A 143 -9.80 12.89 32.41
C GLU A 143 -8.58 11.97 32.32
N LYS A 144 -7.88 11.96 31.18
CA LYS A 144 -6.63 11.20 31.02
C LYS A 144 -5.47 11.94 31.68
N GLU A 145 -5.37 13.26 31.47
CA GLU A 145 -4.34 14.09 32.09
C GLU A 145 -4.43 14.08 33.63
N ASN A 146 -5.63 14.04 34.20
CA ASN A 146 -5.84 13.95 35.65
C ASN A 146 -5.61 12.56 36.25
N LYS A 147 -5.49 11.51 35.44
CA LYS A 147 -5.20 10.13 35.92
C LYS A 147 -3.72 9.78 35.86
N ASP A 148 -2.95 10.52 35.07
CA ASP A 148 -1.53 10.29 34.85
C ASP A 148 -0.63 11.20 35.74
N GLY A 149 -1.22 12.06 36.60
CA GLY A 149 -0.54 12.90 37.60
C GLY A 149 -0.93 12.54 39.04
#